data_AF-A0A4R8DL12-F1
#
_entry.id   AF-A0A4R8DL12-F1
#
_cell.length_a   1.000
_cell.length_b   1.000
_cell.length_c   1.000
_cell.angle_alpha   90.00
_cell.angle_beta   90.00
_cell.angle_gamma   90.00
#
_symmetry.space_group_name_H-M   'P 1'
#
loop_
_entity.id
_entity.type
_entity.pdbx_description
1 polymer ?
#
loop_
_entity_poly.entity_id
_entity_poly.type
_entity_poly.pdbx_seq_one_letter_code
_entity_poly.pdbx_strand_id
1 'polypeptide(L)' 'MRAPVLNCTPKASPEPSNTDQLTDVVVEALEKAEVEVSRIRLADRNVKPGGE' A
#
# COMPACT_ATOMS: atom_id res chain seq x y z
N MET A 1 14.68 1.31 -10.18
CA MET A 1 14.58 1.19 -8.70
C MET A 1 13.28 0.50 -8.34
N ARG A 2 13.12 0.00 -7.10
CA ARG A 2 11.88 -0.66 -6.64
C ARG A 2 11.33 0.01 -5.39
N ALA A 3 10.00 0.18 -5.34
CA ALA A 3 9.31 0.77 -4.19
C ALA A 3 8.10 -0.08 -3.78
N PRO A 4 8.22 -0.93 -2.75
CA PRO A 4 7.05 -1.53 -2.13
C PRO A 4 6.29 -0.46 -1.32
N VAL A 5 5.03 -0.22 -1.69
CA VAL A 5 4.16 0.73 -0.98
C VAL A 5 3.20 -0.06 -0.09
N LEU A 6 3.38 0.10 1.22
CA LEU A 6 2.58 -0.56 2.24
C LEU A 6 1.44 0.36 2.67
N ASN A 7 0.21 0.01 2.31
CA ASN A 7 -0.98 0.68 2.82
C ASN A 7 -1.40 0.05 4.15
N CYS A 8 -1.27 0.83 5.22
CA CYS A 8 -1.57 0.43 6.60
C CYS A 8 -2.98 0.84 7.07
N THR A 9 -3.91 1.10 6.14
CA THR A 9 -5.32 1.30 6.50
C THR A 9 -5.86 0.04 7.20
N PRO A 10 -6.72 0.18 8.24
CA PRO A 10 -7.36 -0.98 8.88
C PRO A 10 -8.51 -1.58 8.04
N LYS A 11 -8.86 -0.95 6.91
CA LYS A 11 -9.96 -1.34 6.02
C LYS A 11 -9.49 -2.35 4.98
N ALA A 12 -9.98 -3.58 5.04
CA ALA A 12 -9.63 -4.63 4.08
C ALA A 12 -10.23 -4.33 2.69
N SER A 13 -9.59 -4.80 1.62
CA SER A 13 -10.10 -4.69 0.26
C SER A 13 -11.39 -5.51 0.07
N PRO A 14 -12.38 -5.02 -0.71
CA PRO A 14 -12.39 -3.79 -1.50
C PRO A 14 -12.97 -2.56 -0.77
N GLU A 15 -12.96 -2.52 0.57
CA GLU A 15 -13.54 -1.39 1.31
C GLU A 15 -12.82 -0.07 0.94
N PRO A 16 -13.58 1.02 0.68
CA PRO A 16 -12.99 2.30 0.33
C PRO A 16 -12.18 2.90 1.49
N SER A 17 -10.97 3.35 1.16
CA SER A 17 -10.04 3.97 2.11
C SER A 17 -9.44 5.25 1.54
N ASN A 18 -9.45 6.32 2.34
CA ASN A 18 -8.80 7.58 1.96
C ASN A 18 -7.28 7.42 1.83
N THR A 19 -6.68 6.57 2.67
CA THR A 19 -5.24 6.25 2.59
C THR A 19 -4.91 5.50 1.30
N ASP A 20 -5.83 4.67 0.79
CA ASP A 20 -5.61 3.99 -0.50
C ASP A 20 -5.68 4.96 -1.69
N GLN A 21 -6.61 5.92 -1.65
CA GLN A 21 -6.67 6.99 -2.64
C GLN A 21 -5.42 7.88 -2.61
N LEU A 22 -4.89 8.20 -1.43
CA LEU A 22 -3.60 8.90 -1.31
C LEU A 22 -2.44 8.04 -1.82
N THR A 23 -2.51 6.72 -1.65
CA THR A 23 -1.53 5.79 -2.19
C THR A 23 -1.50 5.85 -3.71
N ASP A 24 -2.65 5.99 -4.39
CA ASP A 24 -2.72 6.15 -5.85
C ASP A 24 -1.87 7.33 -6.34
N VAL A 25 -1.96 8.49 -5.67
CA VAL A 25 -1.21 9.70 -6.04
C VAL A 25 0.31 9.47 -5.95
N VAL A 26 0.77 8.78 -4.91
CA VAL A 26 2.19 8.47 -4.71
C VAL A 26 2.67 7.45 -5.74
N VAL A 27 1.89 6.41 -5.99
CA VAL A 27 2.21 5.37 -6.98
C VAL A 27 2.34 5.98 -8.37
N GLU A 28 1.40 6.83 -8.77
CA GLU A 28 1.43 7.50 -10.07
C GLU A 28 2.70 8.36 -10.24
N ALA A 29 3.12 9.09 -9.20
CA ALA A 29 4.34 9.89 -9.22
C ALA A 29 5.61 9.03 -9.32
N LEU A 30 5.65 7.88 -8.63
CA LEU A 30 6.78 6.95 -8.66
C LEU A 30 6.89 6.25 -10.03
N GLU A 31 5.78 5.82 -10.61
CA GLU A 31 5.74 5.20 -11.93
C GLU A 31 6.22 6.19 -13.02
N LYS A 32 5.84 7.46 -12.94
CA LYS A 32 6.38 8.53 -13.82
C LYS A 32 7.89 8.73 -13.69
N ALA A 33 8.46 8.38 -12.55
CA ALA A 33 9.90 8.40 -12.31
C ALA A 33 10.58 7.06 -12.66
N GLU A 34 9.90 6.19 -13.42
CA GLU A 34 10.38 4.87 -13.87
C GLU A 34 10.75 3.95 -12.69
N VAL A 35 10.07 4.10 -11.55
CA VAL A 35 10.20 3.20 -10.40
C VAL A 35 9.21 2.04 -10.55
N GLU A 36 9.70 0.82 -10.36
CA GLU A 36 8.85 -0.38 -10.28
C GLU A 36 8.17 -0.41 -8.91
N VAL A 37 6.84 -0.26 -8.89
CA VAL A 37 6.05 -0.15 -7.66
C VAL A 37 5.28 -1.44 -7.40
N SER A 38 5.26 -1.88 -6.14
CA SER A 38 4.40 -2.99 -5.68
C SER A 38 3.49 -2.51 -4.57
N ARG A 39 2.17 -2.62 -4.75
CA ARG A 39 1.19 -2.19 -3.76
C ARG A 39 0.79 -3.35 -2.86
N ILE A 40 0.90 -3.14 -1.56
CA ILE A 40 0.53 -4.14 -0.56
C ILE A 40 -0.35 -3.47 0.48
N ARG A 41 -1.63 -3.85 0.54
CA ARG A 41 -2.51 -3.47 1.63
C ARG A 41 -2.36 -4.48 2.76
N LEU A 42 -1.91 -4.03 3.93
CA LEU A 42 -1.61 -4.93 5.06
C LEU A 42 -2.88 -5.55 5.66
N ALA A 43 -4.02 -4.84 5.60
CA ALA A 43 -5.31 -5.39 6.03
C ALA A 43 -5.77 -6.62 5.24
N ASP A 44 -5.21 -6.86 4.05
CA ASP A 44 -5.52 -8.04 3.23
C ASP A 44 -4.62 -9.23 3.57
N ARG A 45 -3.67 -9.04 4.49
CA ARG A 45 -2.65 -10.03 4.84
C ARG A 45 -2.78 -10.40 6.31
N ASN A 46 -2.63 -11.69 6.60
CA ASN A 46 -2.50 -12.18 7.97
C ASN A 46 -1.08 -11.91 8.49
N VAL A 47 -0.83 -10.68 8.92
CA VAL A 47 0.44 -10.26 9.52
C VAL A 47 0.41 -10.61 11.01
N LYS A 48 1.28 -11.52 11.44
CA LYS A 48 1.41 -11.86 12.86
C LYS A 48 1.95 -10.66 13.64
N PRO A 49 1.44 -10.36 14.85
CA PRO A 49 2.03 -9.35 15.72
C PRO A 49 3.48 -9.74 16.08
N GLY A 50 4.31 -8.73 16.32
CA GLY A 50 5.75 -8.90 16.62
C GLY A 50 6.08 -9.34 18.05
N GLY A 51 5.09 -9.78 18.85
CA GLY A 51 5.18 -10.17 20.28
C GLY A 51 4.03 -9.59 21.11
N GLU A 52 3.77 -10.03 22.35
CA GLU A 52 4.41 -11.09 23.16
C GLU A 52 4.19 -12.53 22.65
#